data_AF-A0A0F6WQX6-F1
#
_entry.id   AF-A0A0F6WQX6-F1
#
_cell.length_a   1.000
_cell.length_b   1.000
_cell.length_c   1.000
_cell.angle_alpha   90.00
_cell.angle_beta   90.00
_cell.angle_gamma   90.00
#
_symmetry.space_group_name_H-M   'P 1'
#
loop_
_entity.id
_entity.type
_entity.pdbx_description
1 polymer ?
#
loop_
_entity_poly.entity_id
_entity_poly.type
_entity_poly.pdbx_seq_one_letter_code
_entity_poly.pdbx_strand_id
1 'polypeptide(L)'
;MNILFIPILAVLIGYFVRSRLSAVVLFLAIESIFFTFQTLAVFLAWMAGDGGFGGATDQGAFGPTPSGLPLKFNDLDLWLYGLVNFALIAIGVALTIAVVSFRIRRRRKLDD
;
A
#
# COMPACT_ATOMS: atom_id res chain seq x y z
N MET A 1 1.72 0.53 7.26
CA MET A 1 1.08 -0.27 6.19
C MET A 1 0.19 -1.33 6.77
N ASN A 2 -1.12 -1.21 6.55
CA ASN A 2 -2.05 -2.22 6.99
C ASN A 2 -2.03 -3.37 5.97
N ILE A 3 -1.07 -4.28 6.09
CA ILE A 3 -0.89 -5.46 5.22
C ILE A 3 -2.20 -6.28 5.12
N LEU A 4 -3.05 -6.20 6.15
CA LEU A 4 -4.36 -6.84 6.17
C LEU A 4 -5.41 -6.08 5.33
N PHE A 5 -5.26 -4.77 5.15
CA PHE A 5 -6.24 -3.95 4.44
C PHE A 5 -6.19 -4.16 2.92
N ILE A 6 -5.00 -4.23 2.34
CA ILE A 6 -4.79 -4.41 0.89
C ILE A 6 -5.56 -5.63 0.34
N PRO A 7 -5.42 -6.86 0.90
CA PRO A 7 -6.11 -8.01 0.36
C PRO A 7 -7.62 -7.92 0.53
N ILE A 8 -8.11 -7.38 1.66
CA ILE A 8 -9.54 -7.20 1.91
C ILE A 8 -10.14 -6.23 0.88
N LEU A 9 -9.50 -5.07 0.70
CA LEU A 9 -9.94 -4.04 -0.24
C LEU A 9 -9.93 -4.57 -1.68
N ALA A 10 -8.84 -5.21 -2.10
CA ALA A 10 -8.70 -5.81 -3.43
C ALA A 10 -9.79 -6.85 -3.72
N VAL A 11 -10.11 -7.71 -2.74
CA VAL A 11 -11.19 -8.70 -2.87
C VAL A 11 -12.56 -8.04 -2.98
N LEU A 12 -12.87 -7.07 -2.11
CA LEU A 12 -14.15 -6.36 -2.12
C LEU A 12 -14.36 -5.64 -3.47
N ILE A 13 -13.37 -4.87 -3.92
CA ILE A 13 -13.42 -4.16 -5.20
C ILE A 13 -13.56 -5.16 -6.35
N GLY A 14 -12.74 -6.21 -6.37
CA GLY A 14 -12.79 -7.21 -7.44
C GLY A 14 -14.11 -7.99 -7.50
N TYR A 15 -14.81 -8.11 -6.35
CA TYR A 15 -16.11 -8.76 -6.26
C TYR A 15 -17.25 -7.87 -6.77
N PHE A 16 -17.29 -6.60 -6.34
CA PHE A 16 -18.41 -5.69 -6.64
C PHE A 16 -18.25 -4.93 -7.96
N VAL A 17 -17.03 -4.62 -8.41
CA VAL A 17 -16.79 -3.84 -9.63
C VAL A 17 -16.81 -4.74 -10.87
N ARG A 18 -17.57 -4.32 -11.89
CA ARG A 18 -17.81 -5.16 -13.08
C ARG A 18 -16.60 -5.27 -14.01
N SER A 19 -15.96 -4.14 -14.30
CA SER A 19 -14.86 -4.03 -15.25
C SER A 19 -13.51 -4.18 -14.55
N ARG A 20 -12.57 -4.91 -15.17
CA ARG A 20 -11.19 -5.05 -14.67
C ARG A 20 -10.50 -3.70 -14.53
N LEU A 21 -10.62 -2.85 -15.57
CA LEU A 21 -9.97 -1.54 -15.58
C LEU A 21 -10.53 -0.65 -14.47
N SER A 22 -11.86 -0.54 -14.35
CA SER A 22 -12.49 0.26 -13.30
C SER A 22 -12.15 -0.26 -11.89
N ALA A 23 -12.05 -1.57 -11.72
CA ALA A 23 -11.66 -2.18 -10.45
C ALA A 23 -10.22 -1.80 -10.06
N VAL A 24 -9.27 -1.91 -11.01
CA VAL A 24 -7.88 -1.51 -10.78
C VAL A 24 -7.77 -0.01 -10.50
N VAL A 25 -8.44 0.83 -11.28
CA VAL A 25 -8.44 2.28 -11.06
C VAL A 25 -9.01 2.63 -9.69
N LEU A 26 -10.12 2.02 -9.28
CA LEU A 26 -10.70 2.26 -7.96
C LEU A 26 -9.77 1.79 -6.83
N PHE A 27 -9.15 0.62 -6.99
CA PHE A 27 -8.18 0.10 -6.03
C PHE A 27 -7.00 1.06 -5.86
N LEU A 28 -6.39 1.49 -6.97
CA LEU A 28 -5.26 2.42 -6.94
C LEU A 28 -5.65 3.80 -6.39
N ALA A 29 -6.85 4.30 -6.71
CA ALA A 29 -7.33 5.57 -6.17
C ALA A 29 -7.47 5.52 -4.65
N ILE A 30 -8.11 4.48 -4.12
CA ILE A 30 -8.26 4.30 -2.67
C ILE A 30 -6.88 4.13 -2.02
N GLU A 31 -6.04 3.23 -2.54
CA GLU A 31 -4.69 3.02 -2.02
C GLU A 31 -3.85 4.31 -2.03
N SER A 32 -3.94 5.15 -3.06
CA SER A 32 -3.20 6.41 -3.12
C SER A 32 -3.57 7.38 -1.98
N ILE A 33 -4.86 7.42 -1.60
CA ILE A 33 -5.36 8.23 -0.49
C ILE A 33 -4.80 7.68 0.82
N PHE A 34 -4.96 6.38 1.06
CA PHE A 34 -4.47 5.73 2.28
C PHE A 34 -2.95 5.85 2.43
N PHE A 35 -2.21 5.66 1.32
CA PHE A 35 -0.76 5.81 1.27
C PHE A 35 -0.35 7.23 1.65
N THR A 36 -1.02 8.26 1.13
CA THR A 36 -0.73 9.67 1.46
C THR A 36 -0.81 9.93 2.97
N PHE A 37 -1.91 9.53 3.62
CA PHE A 37 -2.07 9.72 5.06
C PHE A 37 -1.09 8.87 5.89
N GLN A 38 -0.80 7.64 5.45
CA GLN A 38 0.19 6.79 6.13
C GLN A 38 1.59 7.35 6.03
N THR A 39 2.02 7.79 4.84
CA THR A 39 3.33 8.41 4.64
C THR A 39 3.45 9.66 5.50
N LEU A 40 2.42 10.51 5.56
CA LEU A 40 2.41 11.69 6.43
C LEU A 40 2.48 11.30 7.91
N ALA A 41 1.70 10.33 8.37
CA ALA A 41 1.71 9.88 9.76
C ALA A 41 3.08 9.31 10.18
N VAL A 42 3.68 8.49 9.32
CA VAL A 42 5.03 7.94 9.51
C VAL A 42 6.07 9.04 9.54
N PHE A 43 6.00 10.00 8.62
CA PHE A 43 6.91 11.14 8.60
C PHE A 43 6.82 11.99 9.87
N LEU A 44 5.59 12.28 10.33
CA LEU A 44 5.36 13.02 11.58
C LEU A 44 5.84 12.26 12.81
N ALA A 45 5.61 10.93 12.87
CA ALA A 45 6.09 10.08 13.96
C ALA A 45 7.63 10.05 14.02
N TRP A 46 8.28 9.94 12.86
CA TRP A 46 9.74 10.06 12.76
C TRP A 46 10.24 11.42 13.27
N MET A 47 9.64 12.52 12.80
CA MET A 47 10.01 13.87 13.27
C MET A 47 9.77 14.08 14.76
N ALA A 48 8.74 13.46 15.33
CA ALA A 48 8.39 13.58 16.75
C ALA A 48 9.32 12.79 17.69
N GLY A 49 10.23 11.97 17.16
CA GLY A 49 11.07 11.13 18.01
C GLY A 49 10.37 9.86 18.52
N ASP A 50 9.25 9.46 17.93
CA ASP A 50 8.47 8.33 18.43
C ASP A 50 9.23 7.01 18.22
N GLY A 51 9.11 6.05 19.15
CA GLY A 51 9.89 4.80 19.14
C GLY A 51 9.30 3.64 18.29
N GLY A 52 8.26 3.91 17.50
CA GLY A 52 7.48 2.90 16.77
C GLY A 52 7.99 2.54 15.36
N PHE A 53 7.19 1.76 14.62
CA PHE A 53 7.48 1.45 13.21
C PHE A 53 7.36 2.73 12.35
N GLY A 54 8.49 3.18 11.80
CA GLY A 54 8.57 4.50 11.14
C GLY A 54 8.88 5.65 12.08
N GLY A 55 9.16 5.35 13.35
CA GLY A 55 9.65 6.27 14.35
C GLY A 55 11.16 6.52 14.25
N ALA A 56 11.66 7.48 15.02
CA ALA A 56 13.06 7.82 15.06
C ALA A 56 13.80 7.02 16.13
N THR A 57 14.37 5.91 15.69
CA THR A 57 15.30 5.10 16.49
C THR A 57 16.50 4.72 15.63
N ASP A 58 17.59 4.25 16.24
CA ASP A 58 18.76 3.76 15.50
C ASP A 58 18.43 2.57 14.57
N GLN A 59 17.29 1.89 14.81
CA GLN A 59 16.74 0.81 13.98
C GLN A 59 15.45 1.21 13.24
N GLY A 60 15.09 2.50 13.27
CA GLY A 60 13.89 3.02 12.62
C GLY A 60 14.07 3.09 11.11
N ALA A 61 12.98 2.97 10.36
CA ALA A 61 13.00 2.94 8.89
C ALA A 61 13.58 4.21 8.22
N PHE A 62 13.69 5.31 8.97
CA PHE A 62 14.23 6.59 8.51
C PHE A 62 15.44 7.05 9.34
N GLY A 63 15.97 6.17 10.19
CA GLY A 63 17.08 6.48 11.09
C GLY A 63 16.70 7.38 12.28
N PRO A 64 17.70 7.92 12.99
CA PRO A 64 17.49 8.69 14.22
C PRO A 64 16.75 10.02 13.97
N THR A 65 16.25 10.62 15.04
CA THR A 65 15.47 11.85 14.98
C THR A 65 16.29 12.96 14.30
N PRO A 66 15.71 13.73 13.37
CA PRO A 66 16.41 14.85 12.77
C PRO A 66 16.85 15.86 13.84
N SER A 67 18.12 16.25 13.83
CA SER A 67 18.66 17.33 14.66
C SER A 67 18.71 18.68 13.95
N GLY A 68 18.36 18.72 12.66
CA GLY A 68 18.37 19.93 11.82
C GLY A 68 18.17 19.60 10.34
N LEU A 69 18.21 20.63 9.51
CA LEU A 69 18.20 20.50 8.05
C LEU A 69 19.61 20.69 7.47
N PRO A 70 19.99 19.99 6.38
CA PRO A 70 19.20 19.01 5.65
C PRO A 70 19.04 17.68 6.41
N LEU A 71 17.94 16.98 6.13
CA LEU A 71 17.66 15.66 6.70
C LEU A 71 18.73 14.65 6.27
N LYS A 72 19.19 13.81 7.20
CA LYS A 72 20.08 12.68 6.92
C LYS A 72 19.27 11.39 7.00
N PHE A 73 19.29 10.61 5.94
CA PHE A 73 18.65 9.29 5.86
C PHE A 73 19.53 8.36 5.01
N ASN A 74 19.26 7.06 5.09
CA ASN A 74 19.96 6.05 4.32
C ASN A 74 19.21 5.81 2.99
N ASP A 75 19.91 5.95 1.87
CA ASP A 75 19.33 5.73 0.53
C ASP A 75 18.82 4.30 0.32
N LEU A 76 19.55 3.30 0.83
CA LEU A 76 19.15 1.89 0.70
C LEU A 76 17.82 1.63 1.44
N ASP A 77 17.67 2.16 2.65
CA ASP A 77 16.44 2.00 3.43
C ASP A 77 15.25 2.67 2.73
N LEU A 78 15.48 3.84 2.12
CA LEU A 78 14.47 4.52 1.31
C LEU A 78 14.06 3.68 0.08
N TRP A 79 15.02 3.10 -0.63
CA TRP A 79 14.75 2.24 -1.79
C TRP A 79 14.04 0.95 -1.39
N LEU A 80 14.45 0.31 -0.29
CA LEU A 80 13.79 -0.89 0.24
C LEU A 80 12.36 -0.59 0.68
N TYR A 81 12.14 0.55 1.34
CA TYR A 81 10.80 1.01 1.67
C TYR A 81 9.96 1.17 0.40
N GLY A 82 10.46 1.88 -0.62
CA GLY A 82 9.77 2.03 -1.90
C GLY A 82 9.45 0.68 -2.58
N LEU A 83 10.41 -0.24 -2.61
CA LEU A 83 10.27 -1.57 -3.20
C LEU A 83 9.18 -2.41 -2.52
N VAL A 84 9.15 -2.42 -1.18
CA VAL A 84 8.12 -3.16 -0.41
C VAL A 84 6.73 -2.58 -0.69
N ASN A 85 6.59 -1.26 -0.70
CA ASN A 85 5.32 -0.59 -1.01
C ASN A 85 4.86 -0.92 -2.44
N PHE A 86 5.77 -0.88 -3.42
CA PHE A 86 5.48 -1.25 -4.80
C PHE A 86 5.00 -2.70 -4.91
N ALA A 87 5.70 -3.65 -4.27
CA ALA A 87 5.32 -5.06 -4.27
C ALA A 87 3.91 -5.27 -3.69
N LEU A 88 3.58 -4.58 -2.60
CA LEU A 88 2.25 -4.65 -1.97
C LEU A 88 1.14 -4.11 -2.90
N ILE A 89 1.38 -2.99 -3.58
CA ILE A 89 0.44 -2.45 -4.59
C ILE A 89 0.27 -3.44 -5.74
N ALA A 90 1.35 -4.01 -6.24
CA ALA A 90 1.31 -5.00 -7.33
C ALA A 90 0.49 -6.25 -6.93
N ILE A 91 0.66 -6.74 -5.70
CA ILE A 91 -0.13 -7.85 -5.14
C ILE A 91 -1.62 -7.49 -5.10
N GLY A 92 -1.97 -6.29 -4.60
CA GLY A 92 -3.36 -5.85 -4.52
C GLY A 92 -4.02 -5.69 -5.90
N VAL A 93 -3.29 -5.18 -6.90
CA VAL A 93 -3.74 -5.12 -8.30
C VAL A 93 -3.97 -6.53 -8.85
N ALA A 94 -3.01 -7.44 -8.68
CA ALA A 94 -3.12 -8.80 -9.15
C ALA A 94 -4.33 -9.52 -8.53
N LEU A 95 -4.55 -9.36 -7.23
CA LEU A 95 -5.68 -9.94 -6.52
C LEU A 95 -7.02 -9.37 -7.01
N THR A 96 -7.10 -8.04 -7.19
CA THR A 96 -8.28 -7.38 -7.75
C THR A 96 -8.64 -7.96 -9.13
N ILE A 97 -7.66 -8.08 -10.02
CA ILE A 97 -7.85 -8.66 -11.37
C ILE A 97 -8.27 -10.13 -11.29
N ALA A 98 -7.66 -10.90 -10.38
CA ALA A 98 -7.98 -12.31 -10.18
C ALA A 98 -9.45 -12.49 -9.79
N VAL A 99 -9.95 -11.75 -8.79
CA VAL A 99 -11.33 -11.84 -8.32
C VAL A 99 -12.33 -11.45 -9.41
N VAL A 100 -12.08 -10.35 -10.14
CA VAL A 100 -12.94 -9.96 -11.28
C VAL A 100 -12.98 -11.08 -12.33
N SER A 101 -11.83 -11.67 -12.63
CA SER A 101 -11.70 -12.71 -13.65
C SER A 101 -12.39 -14.01 -13.26
N PHE A 102 -12.26 -14.45 -12.01
CA PHE A 102 -12.97 -15.61 -11.49
C PHE A 102 -14.49 -15.42 -11.54
N ARG A 103 -14.98 -14.25 -11.15
CA ARG A 103 -16.41 -13.90 -11.19
C ARG A 103 -16.97 -13.93 -12.60
N ILE A 104 -16.26 -13.34 -13.58
CA ILE A 104 -16.67 -13.35 -14.99
C ILE A 104 -16.71 -14.77 -15.54
N ARG A 105 -15.68 -15.58 -15.26
CA ARG A 105 -15.63 -16.99 -15.68
C ARG A 105 -16.78 -17.81 -15.09
N ARG A 106 -17.11 -17.58 -13.81
CA ARG A 106 -18.22 -18.29 -13.14
C ARG A 106 -19.58 -17.95 -13.73
N ARG A 107 -19.81 -16.69 -14.13
CA ARG A 107 -21.07 -16.29 -14.79
C ARG A 107 -21.27 -16.97 -16.13
N ARG A 108 -20.23 -17.01 -16.97
CA ARG A 108 -20.30 -17.70 -18.27
C ARG A 108 -20.68 -19.18 -18.14
N LYS A 109 -20.13 -19.88 -17.14
CA LYS A 109 -20.48 -21.29 -16.85
C LYS A 109 -21.92 -21.52 -16.39
N LEU A 110 -22.65 -20.50 -15.98
CA LEU A 110 -24.06 -20.62 -15.57
C LEU A 110 -25.03 -20.33 -16.72
N ASP A 111 -24.53 -19.73 -17.81
CA ASP A 111 -25.31 -19.36 -18.99
C ASP A 111 -25.21 -20.43 -20.10
N ASP A 112 -24.26 -21.37 -19.99
CA ASP A 112 -24.07 -22.57 -20.84
C ASP A 112 -24.78 -23.80 -20.24
#